data_AF-B3V9J6-F1
#
_entry.id   AF-B3V9J6-F1
#
_cell.length_a   1.000
_cell.length_b   1.000
_cell.length_c   1.000
_cell.angle_alpha   90.00
_cell.angle_beta   90.00
_cell.angle_gamma   90.00
#
_symmetry.space_group_name_H-M   'P 1'
#
loop_
_entity.id
_entity.type
_entity.pdbx_description
1 polymer ?
#
loop_
_entity_poly.entity_id
_entity_poly.type
_entity_poly.pdbx_seq_one_letter_code
_entity_poly.pdbx_strand_id
1 'polypeptide(L)'
;TPLIGITFPAAVQAVLWDKFRLPLGATLCVAALLLGTWVTRVFAYHYWNYFPINMVLPATMVPGALVLDTLLMLTNSLTITSIFGGGAFALLFYPTNWPIFGMFHQPVEYANSQLTVADLFGFQYIRTGMPEYLRIIERGTLRTYGQYATPLAAFCSALLCSLMYPLW
;
A
#
# COMPACT_ATOMS: atom_id res chain seq x y z
N THR A 1 3.15 -4.58 -0.35
CA THR A 1 1.71 -4.21 -0.28
C THR A 1 1.03 -4.28 -1.64
N PRO A 2 1.42 -3.53 -2.69
CA PRO A 2 0.76 -3.58 -4.00
C PRO A 2 0.66 -4.99 -4.61
N LEU A 3 1.73 -5.79 -4.56
CA LEU A 3 1.73 -7.17 -5.10
C LEU A 3 0.64 -8.08 -4.51
N ILE A 4 0.40 -7.98 -3.20
CA ILE A 4 -0.66 -8.76 -2.55
C ILE A 4 -2.00 -8.07 -2.76
N GLY A 5 -2.01 -6.74 -2.77
CA GLY A 5 -3.22 -5.93 -2.91
C GLY A 5 -3.89 -6.03 -4.28
N ILE A 6 -3.18 -6.42 -5.34
CA ILE A 6 -3.74 -6.54 -6.71
C ILE A 6 -4.54 -7.84 -6.94
N THR A 7 -4.37 -8.85 -6.09
CA THR A 7 -4.95 -10.19 -6.25
C THR A 7 -6.49 -10.18 -6.36
N PHE A 8 -7.18 -9.71 -5.32
CA PHE A 8 -8.63 -9.59 -5.31
C PHE A 8 -9.18 -8.63 -6.37
N PRO A 9 -8.59 -7.43 -6.57
CA PRO A 9 -8.94 -6.57 -7.69
C PRO A 9 -8.95 -7.28 -9.04
N ALA A 10 -7.91 -8.07 -9.36
CA ALA A 10 -7.83 -8.80 -10.62
C ALA A 10 -8.97 -9.84 -10.75
N ALA A 11 -9.15 -10.69 -9.74
CA ALA A 11 -10.18 -11.73 -9.74
C ALA A 11 -11.61 -11.15 -9.86
N VAL A 12 -11.91 -10.09 -9.10
CA VAL A 12 -13.24 -9.47 -9.12
C VAL A 12 -13.48 -8.70 -10.42
N GLN A 13 -12.45 -8.06 -10.98
CA GLN A 13 -12.54 -7.47 -12.30
C GLN A 13 -12.83 -8.51 -13.39
N ALA A 14 -12.18 -9.67 -13.35
CA ALA A 14 -12.42 -10.73 -14.33
C ALA A 14 -13.91 -11.12 -14.37
N VAL A 15 -14.54 -11.29 -13.20
CA VAL A 15 -15.96 -11.66 -13.12
C VAL A 15 -16.88 -10.49 -13.49
N LEU A 16 -16.67 -9.30 -12.90
CA LEU A 16 -17.57 -8.15 -13.11
C LEU A 16 -17.48 -7.61 -14.55
N TRP A 17 -16.30 -7.65 -15.15
CA TRP A 17 -16.11 -7.19 -16.52
C TRP A 17 -16.65 -8.18 -17.53
N ASP A 18 -16.39 -9.48 -17.36
CA ASP A 18 -16.86 -10.52 -18.30
C ASP A 18 -18.39 -10.68 -18.26
N LYS A 19 -18.99 -10.69 -17.06
CA LYS A 19 -20.44 -10.95 -16.91
C LYS A 19 -21.32 -9.72 -17.00
N PHE A 20 -20.88 -8.59 -16.45
CA PHE A 20 -21.74 -7.42 -16.26
C PHE A 20 -21.22 -6.16 -16.95
N ARG A 21 -20.01 -6.19 -17.54
CA ARG A 21 -19.34 -5.03 -18.15
C ARG A 21 -19.25 -3.83 -17.20
N LEU A 22 -19.10 -4.10 -15.90
CA LEU A 22 -19.01 -3.08 -14.86
C LEU A 22 -17.54 -2.73 -14.57
N PRO A 23 -17.09 -1.48 -14.81
CA PRO A 23 -15.72 -1.04 -14.60
C PRO A 23 -15.46 -0.61 -13.14
N LEU A 24 -15.80 -1.46 -12.16
CA LEU A 24 -15.71 -1.13 -10.72
C LEU A 24 -15.08 -2.25 -9.89
N GLY A 25 -14.43 -3.23 -10.51
CA GLY A 25 -13.96 -4.41 -9.79
C GLY A 25 -12.81 -4.11 -8.82
N ALA A 26 -11.84 -3.32 -9.27
CA ALA A 26 -10.68 -2.99 -8.43
C ALA A 26 -11.05 -2.00 -7.33
N THR A 27 -11.79 -0.95 -7.69
CA THR A 27 -12.24 0.10 -6.77
C THR A 27 -13.14 -0.45 -5.67
N LEU A 28 -14.07 -1.36 -5.99
CA LEU A 28 -14.91 -2.02 -4.98
C LEU A 28 -14.08 -2.79 -3.96
N CYS A 29 -13.11 -3.60 -4.42
CA CYS A 29 -12.25 -4.40 -3.54
C CYS A 29 -11.42 -3.51 -2.60
N VAL A 30 -10.78 -2.48 -3.18
CA VAL A 30 -9.92 -1.58 -2.41
C VAL A 30 -10.71 -0.69 -1.46
N ALA A 31 -11.90 -0.22 -1.86
CA ALA A 31 -12.78 0.54 -0.98
C ALA A 31 -13.28 -0.32 0.19
N ALA A 32 -13.69 -1.57 -0.06
CA ALA A 32 -14.11 -2.50 0.98
C ALA A 32 -12.96 -2.79 1.97
N LEU A 33 -11.74 -3.03 1.47
CA LEU A 33 -10.55 -3.20 2.31
C LEU A 33 -10.26 -1.95 3.13
N LEU A 34 -10.34 -0.76 2.52
CA LEU A 34 -10.07 0.49 3.20
C LEU A 34 -11.11 0.76 4.31
N LEU A 35 -12.39 0.54 4.04
CA LEU A 35 -13.44 0.66 5.05
C LEU A 35 -13.24 -0.32 6.21
N GLY A 36 -12.99 -1.60 5.90
CA GLY A 36 -12.74 -2.62 6.94
C GLY A 36 -11.49 -2.30 7.78
N THR A 37 -10.43 -1.81 7.15
CA THR A 37 -9.23 -1.37 7.88
C THR A 37 -9.53 -0.16 8.76
N TRP A 38 -10.22 0.88 8.28
CA TRP A 38 -10.58 2.02 9.12
C TRP A 38 -11.46 1.65 10.32
N VAL A 39 -12.47 0.80 10.13
CA VAL A 39 -13.32 0.30 11.21
C VAL A 39 -12.46 -0.38 12.28
N THR A 40 -11.55 -1.28 11.88
CA THR A 40 -10.66 -1.94 12.85
C THR A 40 -9.68 -0.96 13.52
N ARG A 41 -9.10 0.01 12.79
CA ARG A 41 -8.21 1.02 13.37
C ARG A 41 -8.89 1.87 14.43
N VAL A 42 -10.13 2.29 14.19
CA VAL A 42 -10.88 3.13 15.13
C VAL A 42 -11.35 2.31 16.33
N PHE A 43 -12.07 1.21 16.11
CA PHE A 43 -12.69 0.48 17.21
C PHE A 43 -11.71 -0.41 17.99
N ALA A 44 -10.88 -1.19 17.28
CA ALA A 44 -9.99 -2.14 17.95
C ALA A 44 -8.66 -1.52 18.38
N TYR A 45 -8.04 -0.67 17.55
CA TYR A 45 -6.74 -0.09 17.91
C TYR A 45 -6.88 1.14 18.80
N HIS A 46 -7.74 2.10 18.43
CA HIS A 46 -7.86 3.35 19.16
C HIS A 46 -8.76 3.23 20.40
N TYR A 47 -10.01 2.78 20.26
CA TYR A 47 -10.93 2.72 21.40
C TYR A 47 -10.62 1.60 22.39
N TRP A 48 -10.31 0.39 21.92
CA TRP A 48 -10.05 -0.75 22.82
C TRP A 48 -8.63 -0.73 23.40
N ASN A 49 -7.61 -0.49 22.56
CA ASN A 49 -6.20 -0.63 22.94
C ASN A 49 -5.46 0.70 23.12
N TYR A 50 -6.14 1.84 22.99
CA TYR A 50 -5.62 3.18 23.25
C TYR A 50 -4.38 3.58 22.42
N PHE A 51 -4.19 2.98 21.24
CA PHE A 51 -3.17 3.45 20.31
C PHE A 51 -3.63 4.74 19.62
N PRO A 52 -2.75 5.74 19.42
CA PRO A 52 -3.11 6.96 18.73
C PRO A 52 -3.39 6.67 17.25
N ILE A 53 -4.43 7.29 16.68
CA ILE A 53 -4.84 7.01 15.30
C ILE A 53 -3.71 7.26 14.30
N ASN A 54 -2.89 8.29 14.55
CA ASN A 54 -1.73 8.68 13.75
C ASN A 54 -0.67 7.56 13.63
N MET A 55 -0.56 6.67 14.62
CA MET A 55 0.37 5.54 14.59
C MET A 55 -0.16 4.37 13.76
N VAL A 56 -1.47 4.21 13.67
CA VAL A 56 -2.12 3.05 13.06
C VAL A 56 -2.83 3.39 11.74
N LEU A 57 -2.46 4.51 11.12
CA LEU A 57 -3.03 4.97 9.84
C LEU A 57 -2.88 3.88 8.75
N PRO A 58 -3.97 3.55 8.03
CA PRO A 58 -3.90 2.63 6.91
C PRO A 58 -3.29 3.31 5.68
N ALA A 59 -2.55 2.53 4.88
CA ALA A 59 -2.19 2.95 3.53
C ALA A 59 -3.38 2.85 2.59
N THR A 60 -3.42 3.71 1.58
CA THR A 60 -4.47 3.70 0.54
C THR A 60 -3.94 3.16 -0.79
N MET A 61 -4.79 2.43 -1.51
CA MET A 61 -4.54 1.97 -2.88
C MET A 61 -5.60 2.51 -3.86
N VAL A 62 -6.44 3.46 -3.41
CA VAL A 62 -7.62 3.92 -4.16
C VAL A 62 -7.26 4.52 -5.52
N PRO A 63 -6.26 5.41 -5.66
CA PRO A 63 -5.86 5.93 -6.98
C PRO A 63 -5.32 4.85 -7.91
N GLY A 64 -4.57 3.88 -7.38
CA GLY A 64 -4.11 2.74 -8.17
C GLY A 64 -5.28 1.91 -8.69
N ALA A 65 -6.27 1.65 -7.84
CA ALA A 65 -7.48 0.90 -8.20
C ALA A 65 -8.33 1.63 -9.26
N LEU A 66 -8.47 2.95 -9.12
CA LEU A 66 -9.16 3.79 -10.11
C LEU A 66 -8.49 3.71 -11.48
N VAL A 67 -7.16 3.89 -11.52
CA VAL A 67 -6.40 3.80 -12.78
C VAL A 67 -6.54 2.42 -13.40
N LEU A 68 -6.49 1.37 -12.59
CA LEU A 68 -6.61 0.00 -13.05
C LEU A 68 -8.03 -0.32 -13.60
N ASP A 69 -9.11 0.16 -12.98
CA ASP A 69 -10.48 0.07 -13.53
C ASP A 69 -10.63 0.91 -14.81
N THR A 70 -10.09 2.13 -14.85
CA THR A 70 -10.20 3.01 -16.04
C THR A 70 -9.45 2.44 -17.24
N LEU A 71 -8.29 1.80 -17.04
CA LEU A 71 -7.54 1.17 -18.12
C LEU A 71 -8.29 -0.01 -18.72
N LEU A 72 -8.94 -0.83 -17.88
CA LEU A 72 -9.79 -1.92 -18.34
C LEU A 72 -10.99 -1.39 -19.14
N MET A 73 -11.61 -0.32 -18.65
CA MET A 73 -12.73 0.33 -19.32
C MET A 73 -12.36 0.90 -20.69
N LEU A 74 -11.21 1.59 -20.79
CA LEU A 74 -10.77 2.26 -22.02
C LEU A 74 -10.26 1.27 -23.07
N THR A 75 -9.53 0.24 -22.65
CA THR A 75 -8.83 -0.68 -23.56
C THR A 75 -9.63 -1.94 -23.86
N ASN A 76 -10.63 -2.27 -23.02
CA ASN A 76 -11.43 -3.49 -23.07
C ASN A 76 -10.58 -4.77 -23.19
N SER A 77 -9.34 -4.73 -22.68
CA SER A 77 -8.36 -5.80 -22.83
C SER A 77 -7.70 -6.09 -21.49
N LEU A 78 -7.88 -7.32 -21.00
CA LEU A 78 -7.24 -7.80 -19.79
C LEU A 78 -5.70 -7.85 -19.94
N THR A 79 -5.20 -8.13 -21.14
CA THR A 79 -3.75 -8.17 -21.41
C THR A 79 -3.12 -6.78 -21.31
N ILE A 80 -3.76 -5.76 -21.87
CA ILE A 80 -3.28 -4.37 -21.77
C ILE A 80 -3.39 -3.89 -20.30
N THR A 81 -4.47 -4.26 -19.62
CA THR A 81 -4.69 -3.95 -18.20
C THR A 81 -3.66 -4.63 -17.30
N SER A 82 -3.27 -5.87 -17.58
CA SER A 82 -2.18 -6.56 -16.87
C SER A 82 -0.87 -5.78 -16.95
N ILE A 83 -0.44 -5.40 -18.16
CA ILE A 83 0.86 -4.76 -18.37
C ILE A 83 0.86 -3.34 -17.80
N PHE A 84 -0.08 -2.49 -18.25
CA PHE A 84 -0.09 -1.07 -17.89
C PHE A 84 -0.86 -0.80 -16.61
N GLY A 85 -1.99 -1.46 -16.38
CA GLY A 85 -2.80 -1.29 -15.17
C GLY A 85 -2.15 -1.91 -13.94
N GLY A 86 -1.64 -3.13 -14.04
CA GLY A 86 -0.88 -3.75 -12.96
C GLY A 86 0.39 -2.96 -12.61
N GLY A 87 1.10 -2.46 -13.63
CA GLY A 87 2.24 -1.58 -13.43
C GLY A 87 1.88 -0.26 -12.75
N ALA A 88 0.86 0.44 -13.26
CA ALA A 88 0.40 1.73 -12.72
C ALA A 88 -0.12 1.61 -11.28
N PHE A 89 -0.84 0.52 -10.97
CA PHE A 89 -1.34 0.24 -9.62
C PHE A 89 -0.23 0.26 -8.56
N ALA A 90 0.90 -0.38 -8.87
CA ALA A 90 2.05 -0.41 -7.97
C ALA A 90 2.84 0.90 -7.94
N LEU A 91 3.08 1.51 -9.11
CA LEU A 91 3.84 2.76 -9.20
C LEU A 91 3.17 3.92 -8.45
N LEU A 92 1.84 3.97 -8.49
CA LEU A 92 1.06 5.01 -7.80
C LEU A 92 0.98 4.80 -6.29
N PHE A 93 1.37 3.64 -5.76
CA PHE A 93 1.26 3.34 -4.35
C PHE A 93 2.05 4.32 -3.48
N TYR A 94 3.35 4.49 -3.72
CA TYR A 94 4.18 5.35 -2.87
C TYR A 94 3.82 6.85 -3.00
N PRO A 95 3.67 7.42 -4.22
CA PRO A 95 3.28 8.82 -4.38
C PRO A 95 1.93 9.15 -3.74
N THR A 96 0.96 8.23 -3.81
CA THR A 96 -0.36 8.44 -3.18
C THR A 96 -0.28 8.48 -1.66
N ASN A 97 0.58 7.65 -1.07
CA ASN A 97 0.69 7.53 0.38
C ASN A 97 1.62 8.59 0.99
N TRP A 98 2.45 9.24 0.18
CA TRP A 98 3.40 10.25 0.65
C TRP A 98 2.73 11.45 1.36
N PRO A 99 1.62 12.04 0.89
CA PRO A 99 0.92 13.10 1.63
C PRO A 99 0.41 12.69 3.02
N ILE A 100 0.13 11.39 3.22
CA ILE A 100 -0.36 10.85 4.50
C ILE A 100 0.81 10.61 5.45
N PHE A 101 1.88 9.98 4.95
CA PHE A 101 2.98 9.50 5.80
C PHE A 101 4.22 10.41 5.83
N GLY A 102 4.31 11.39 4.93
CA GLY A 102 5.48 12.25 4.77
C GLY A 102 5.82 13.01 6.05
N MET A 103 4.79 13.45 6.80
CA MET A 103 5.01 14.15 8.08
C MET A 103 5.71 13.29 9.14
N PHE A 104 5.56 11.97 9.09
CA PHE A 104 6.20 11.08 10.07
C PHE A 104 7.68 10.79 9.76
N HIS A 105 8.17 11.21 8.59
CA HIS A 105 9.58 11.09 8.21
C HIS A 105 10.42 12.27 8.70
N GLN A 106 9.83 13.23 9.43
CA GLN A 106 10.57 14.34 10.01
C GLN A 106 11.60 13.81 11.02
N PRO A 107 12.86 14.25 10.95
CA PRO A 107 13.89 13.86 11.90
C PRO A 107 13.65 14.54 13.25
N VAL A 108 13.86 13.79 14.34
CA VAL A 108 13.78 14.24 15.72
C VAL A 108 14.99 13.68 16.47
N GLU A 109 15.57 14.49 17.35
CA GLU A 109 16.61 14.04 18.26
C GLU A 109 15.95 13.55 19.57
N TYR A 110 16.20 12.28 19.92
CA TYR A 110 15.73 11.68 21.16
C TYR A 110 16.88 10.94 21.84
N ALA A 111 17.19 11.30 23.08
CA ALA A 111 18.29 10.72 23.86
C ALA A 111 19.64 10.67 23.10
N ASN A 112 20.03 11.78 22.45
CA ASN A 112 21.23 11.91 21.62
C ASN A 112 21.28 10.97 20.39
N SER A 113 20.13 10.45 19.96
CA SER A 113 19.99 9.64 18.75
C SER A 113 19.01 10.28 17.78
N GLN A 114 19.30 10.19 16.48
CA GLN A 114 18.39 10.65 15.44
C GLN A 114 17.35 9.56 15.15
N LEU A 115 16.08 9.89 15.36
CA LEU A 115 14.93 9.05 15.03
C LEU A 115 14.01 9.79 14.07
N THR A 116 13.15 9.06 13.36
CA THR A 116 12.00 9.69 12.70
C THR A 116 10.85 9.83 13.70
N VAL A 117 9.91 10.73 13.43
CA VAL A 117 8.66 10.80 14.21
C VAL A 117 7.98 9.42 14.22
N ALA A 118 7.96 8.67 13.11
CA ALA A 118 7.41 7.32 13.05
C ALA A 118 8.08 6.35 14.05
N ASP A 119 9.42 6.39 14.15
CA ASP A 119 10.16 5.55 15.09
C ASP A 119 9.85 5.93 16.54
N LEU A 120 9.71 7.23 16.83
CA LEU A 120 9.34 7.71 18.16
C LEU A 120 7.94 7.25 18.58
N PHE A 121 6.95 7.27 17.69
CA PHE A 121 5.64 6.68 17.97
C PHE A 121 5.75 5.17 18.26
N GLY A 122 6.55 4.44 17.49
CA GLY A 122 6.80 3.02 17.72
C GLY A 122 7.48 2.70 19.06
N PHE A 123 8.29 3.64 19.55
CA PHE A 123 9.00 3.54 20.83
C PHE A 123 8.12 3.93 22.03
N GLN A 124 7.38 5.04 21.93
CA GLN A 124 6.55 5.58 23.00
C GLN A 124 5.32 4.69 23.31
N TYR A 125 4.69 4.16 22.26
CA TYR A 125 3.49 3.34 22.38
C TYR A 125 3.85 1.86 22.34
N ILE A 126 4.00 1.28 23.53
CA ILE A 126 4.50 -0.08 23.73
C ILE A 126 3.54 -1.11 23.11
N ARG A 127 4.10 -1.96 22.25
CA ARG A 127 3.41 -3.12 21.65
C ARG A 127 4.01 -4.38 22.26
N THR A 128 3.30 -4.99 23.21
CA THR A 128 3.80 -6.11 24.03
C THR A 128 4.35 -7.28 23.22
N GLY A 129 3.76 -7.57 22.05
CA GLY A 129 4.19 -8.66 21.16
C GLY A 129 5.01 -8.22 19.94
N MET A 130 5.42 -6.95 19.83
CA MET A 130 6.13 -6.46 18.64
C MET A 130 7.42 -5.69 18.98
N PRO A 131 8.48 -6.43 19.37
CA PRO A 131 9.81 -5.85 19.53
C PRO A 131 10.38 -5.38 18.19
N GLU A 132 11.26 -4.38 18.23
CA GLU A 132 11.76 -3.66 17.05
C GLU A 132 12.52 -4.55 16.05
N TYR A 133 13.19 -5.60 16.53
CA TYR A 133 13.93 -6.51 15.65
C TYR A 133 13.03 -7.34 14.71
N LEU A 134 11.72 -7.46 15.00
CA LEU A 134 10.77 -8.12 14.09
C LEU A 134 10.38 -7.24 12.90
N ARG A 135 10.72 -5.96 12.91
CA ARG A 135 10.36 -5.03 11.83
C ARG A 135 11.20 -5.33 10.58
N ILE A 136 10.52 -5.74 9.51
CA ILE A 136 11.10 -5.93 8.18
C ILE A 136 11.03 -4.59 7.43
N ILE A 137 12.06 -3.78 7.61
CA ILE A 137 12.27 -2.51 6.92
C ILE A 137 13.67 -2.47 6.31
N GLU A 138 13.92 -1.46 5.49
CA GLU A 138 15.26 -1.20 4.97
C GLU A 138 16.25 -0.94 6.12
N ARG A 139 17.39 -1.64 6.11
CA ARG A 139 18.52 -1.43 7.04
C ARG A 139 19.83 -1.09 6.30
N GLY A 140 19.71 -0.68 5.04
CA GLY A 140 20.83 -0.48 4.13
C GLY A 140 21.51 -1.78 3.72
N THR A 141 22.18 -1.75 2.57
CA THR A 141 23.10 -2.82 2.15
C THR A 141 24.35 -2.20 1.55
N LEU A 142 25.44 -2.95 1.46
CA LEU A 142 26.66 -2.48 0.77
C LEU A 142 26.47 -2.27 -0.74
N ARG A 143 25.29 -2.61 -1.29
CA ARG A 143 24.97 -2.56 -2.72
C ARG A 143 23.87 -1.54 -3.06
N THR A 144 23.37 -0.80 -2.08
CA THR A 144 22.40 0.28 -2.30
C THR A 144 23.12 1.60 -2.49
N TYR A 145 22.81 2.31 -3.57
CA TYR A 145 23.39 3.60 -3.90
C TYR A 145 22.34 4.70 -3.71
N GLY A 146 22.67 5.75 -2.94
CA GLY A 146 21.83 6.94 -2.78
C GLY A 146 20.39 6.68 -2.34
N GLN A 147 19.47 7.57 -2.74
CA GLN A 147 18.04 7.50 -2.42
C GLN A 147 17.22 6.75 -3.49
N TYR A 148 17.78 5.70 -4.08
CA TYR A 148 17.13 4.96 -5.17
C TYR A 148 16.30 3.74 -4.70
N ALA A 149 16.29 3.42 -3.41
CA ALA A 149 15.56 2.27 -2.87
C ALA A 149 14.05 2.34 -3.19
N THR A 150 13.42 3.49 -2.96
CA THR A 150 11.98 3.70 -3.21
C THR A 150 11.58 3.53 -4.68
N PRO A 151 12.16 4.27 -5.66
CA PRO A 151 11.79 4.11 -7.06
C PRO A 151 12.10 2.70 -7.59
N LEU A 152 13.20 2.07 -7.14
CA LEU A 152 13.52 0.70 -7.51
C LEU A 152 12.49 -0.30 -6.98
N ALA A 153 12.09 -0.18 -5.72
CA ALA A 153 11.07 -1.03 -5.12
C ALA A 153 9.69 -0.85 -5.80
N ALA A 154 9.34 0.39 -6.16
CA ALA A 154 8.10 0.68 -6.90
C ALA A 154 8.11 0.01 -8.28
N PHE A 155 9.22 0.11 -9.03
CA PHE A 155 9.34 -0.51 -10.34
C PHE A 155 9.35 -2.05 -10.27
N CYS A 156 10.11 -2.63 -9.33
CA CYS A 156 10.11 -4.07 -9.10
C CYS A 156 8.69 -4.57 -8.74
N SER A 157 7.98 -3.83 -7.89
CA SER A 157 6.60 -4.14 -7.58
C SER A 157 5.67 -4.02 -8.79
N ALA A 158 5.89 -3.05 -9.68
CA ALA A 158 5.10 -2.87 -10.89
C ALA A 158 5.25 -4.07 -11.85
N LEU A 159 6.48 -4.55 -12.04
CA LEU A 159 6.76 -5.76 -12.80
C LEU A 159 6.08 -6.99 -12.18
N LEU A 160 6.17 -7.16 -10.86
CA LEU A 160 5.54 -8.29 -10.20
C LEU A 160 4.01 -8.19 -10.23
N CYS A 161 3.44 -6.99 -10.16
CA CYS A 161 2.00 -6.78 -10.27
C CYS A 161 1.47 -7.09 -11.67
N SER A 162 2.21 -6.75 -12.72
CA SER A 162 1.79 -7.09 -14.09
C SER A 162 1.79 -8.59 -14.35
N LEU A 163 2.67 -9.35 -13.70
CA LEU A 163 2.68 -10.82 -13.72
C LEU A 163 1.62 -11.44 -12.80
N MET A 164 1.33 -10.81 -11.66
CA MET A 164 0.34 -11.32 -10.71
C MET A 164 -1.09 -11.12 -11.21
N TYR A 165 -1.37 -10.01 -11.91
CA TYR A 165 -2.69 -9.71 -12.44
C TYR A 165 -3.29 -10.82 -13.33
N PRO A 166 -2.59 -11.39 -14.33
CA PRO A 166 -3.15 -12.48 -15.14
C PRO A 166 -3.19 -13.84 -14.45
N LEU A 167 -2.50 -14.01 -13.31
CA LEU A 167 -2.56 -15.25 -12.52
C LEU A 167 -3.83 -15.35 -11.67
N TRP A 168 -4.44 -14.22 -11.33
CA TRP A 168 -5.62 -14.08 -10.47
C TRP A 168 -6.86 -13.73 -11.28
#